data_AF-A0A819M6K5-F1
#
_entry.id   AF-A0A819M6K5-F1
#
_cell.length_a   1.000
_cell.length_b   1.000
_cell.length_c   1.000
_cell.angle_alpha   90.00
_cell.angle_beta   90.00
_cell.angle_gamma   90.00
#
_symmetry.space_group_name_H-M   'P 1'
#
loop_
_entity.id
_entity.type
_entity.pdbx_description
1 polymer ?
#
loop_
_entity_poly.entity_id
_entity_poly.type
_entity_poly.pdbx_seq_one_letter_code
_entity_poly.pdbx_strand_id
1 'polypeptide(L)'
;MHLTYLSVIFFLFLLINFTTQDTSVISFQPSSISIVTGENKSVNIRLLKSDLTSPISLEFLYDGKLDNVHGYINSVPNITFTNETIDDRSQFITVTGRRQGHLVLTAQSSQINISSLVDFLLIDIARSHVLNIFIQIVGWIYFLAWSVSFYPQIILNFRRRSVIGLNFDFLSLNILGHTSYAVFNIVLYTSSKVQQQYFAQHPHGVLPVLLNDVSFIYELNFFQ
;
A
#
# COMPACT_ATOMS: atom_id res chain seq x y z
N MET A 1 6.29 17.67 31.81
CA MET A 1 5.65 16.37 32.12
C MET A 1 4.25 16.18 31.53
N HIS A 2 3.49 17.24 31.21
CA HIS A 2 2.14 17.08 30.65
C HIS A 2 2.08 16.71 29.15
N LEU A 3 3.09 17.12 28.35
CA LEU A 3 3.12 16.87 26.90
C LEU A 3 3.44 15.42 26.54
N THR A 4 4.24 14.74 27.37
CA THR A 4 4.61 13.33 27.19
C THR A 4 3.43 12.39 27.44
N TYR A 5 2.55 12.73 28.39
CA TYR A 5 1.33 11.96 28.65
C TYR A 5 0.32 12.07 27.51
N LEU A 6 0.17 13.25 26.90
CA LEU A 6 -0.75 13.43 25.77
C LEU A 6 -0.29 12.66 24.53
N SER A 7 1.03 12.64 24.27
CA SER A 7 1.65 11.84 23.20
C SER A 7 1.45 10.34 23.41
N VAL A 8 1.66 9.84 24.63
CA VAL A 8 1.48 8.43 24.98
C VAL A 8 0.00 8.02 24.89
N ILE A 9 -0.93 8.87 25.33
CA ILE A 9 -2.38 8.61 25.20
C ILE A 9 -2.81 8.63 23.72
N PHE A 10 -2.29 9.54 22.91
CA PHE A 10 -2.55 9.55 21.46
C PHE A 10 -2.00 8.30 20.78
N PHE A 11 -0.78 7.84 21.15
CA PHE A 11 -0.20 6.59 20.67
C PHE A 11 -1.00 5.35 21.11
N LEU A 12 -1.48 5.33 22.35
CA LEU A 12 -2.37 4.27 22.87
C LEU A 12 -3.72 4.26 22.15
N PHE A 13 -4.28 5.43 21.82
CA PHE A 13 -5.55 5.54 21.09
C PHE A 13 -5.43 5.09 19.62
N LEU A 14 -4.25 5.30 19.01
CA LEU A 14 -3.90 4.79 17.68
C LEU A 14 -3.75 3.26 17.69
N LEU A 15 -3.29 2.67 18.80
CA LEU A 15 -3.13 1.22 18.99
C LEU A 15 -4.46 0.49 19.31
N ILE A 16 -5.38 1.12 20.04
CA ILE A 16 -6.61 0.47 20.53
C ILE A 16 -7.65 0.22 19.41
N ASN A 17 -7.57 0.89 18.26
CA ASN A 17 -8.52 0.70 17.16
C ASN A 17 -8.16 -0.44 16.18
N PHE A 18 -7.15 -1.27 16.46
CA PHE A 18 -6.63 -2.21 15.46
C PHE A 18 -7.22 -3.61 15.42
N THR A 19 -8.14 -4.00 16.30
CA THR A 19 -8.67 -5.36 16.30
C THR A 19 -10.14 -5.40 15.90
N THR A 20 -10.39 -5.30 14.59
CA THR A 20 -11.56 -5.94 13.98
C THR A 20 -11.06 -7.21 13.31
N GLN A 21 -11.31 -8.34 13.96
CA GLN A 21 -10.96 -9.66 13.46
C GLN A 21 -12.09 -10.12 12.54
N ASP A 22 -12.20 -9.50 11.37
CA ASP A 22 -13.03 -10.07 10.30
C ASP A 22 -12.31 -11.32 9.81
N THR A 23 -12.97 -12.47 9.96
CA THR A 23 -12.40 -13.75 9.56
C THR A 23 -12.40 -13.83 8.03
N SER A 24 -11.25 -13.59 7.42
CA SER A 24 -11.05 -13.74 5.97
C SER A 24 -11.29 -15.18 5.57
N VAL A 25 -12.05 -15.37 4.49
CA VAL A 25 -12.45 -16.72 4.03
C VAL A 25 -11.60 -17.15 2.84
N ILE A 26 -11.14 -16.19 2.05
CA ILE A 26 -10.20 -16.38 0.96
C ILE A 26 -8.98 -15.49 1.17
N SER A 27 -7.85 -15.83 0.55
CA SER A 27 -6.66 -15.01 0.57
C SER A 27 -6.04 -14.95 -0.81
N PHE A 28 -5.81 -13.74 -1.30
CA PHE A 28 -5.00 -13.47 -2.48
C PHE A 28 -3.53 -13.42 -2.09
N GLN A 29 -2.71 -14.22 -2.76
CA GLN A 29 -1.27 -14.32 -2.54
C GLN A 29 -0.53 -14.04 -3.85
N PRO A 30 0.14 -12.88 -3.99
CA PRO A 30 0.15 -11.72 -3.07
C PRO A 30 -1.17 -10.93 -3.07
N SER A 31 -1.40 -10.11 -2.05
CA SER A 31 -2.59 -9.23 -1.92
C SER A 31 -2.55 -7.99 -2.80
N SER A 32 -1.38 -7.66 -3.35
CA SER A 32 -1.21 -6.61 -4.35
C SER A 32 -0.24 -7.06 -5.44
N ILE A 33 -0.52 -6.66 -6.67
CA ILE A 33 0.36 -6.85 -7.82
C ILE A 33 0.53 -5.56 -8.60
N SER A 34 1.77 -5.28 -8.97
CA SER A 34 2.07 -4.31 -10.02
C SER A 34 2.43 -5.07 -11.31
N ILE A 35 1.82 -4.67 -12.42
CA ILE A 35 2.04 -5.22 -13.76
C ILE A 35 2.21 -4.08 -14.77
N VAL A 36 2.93 -4.32 -15.86
CA VAL A 36 3.00 -3.38 -16.99
C VAL A 36 1.93 -3.72 -18.03
N THR A 37 1.50 -2.75 -18.81
CA THR A 37 0.60 -2.98 -19.94
C THR A 37 1.20 -4.04 -20.89
N GLY A 38 0.47 -5.13 -21.14
CA GLY A 38 0.90 -6.28 -21.94
C GLY A 38 1.58 -7.40 -21.15
N GLU A 39 1.89 -7.20 -19.87
CA GLU A 39 2.47 -8.21 -18.99
C GLU A 39 1.38 -9.12 -18.41
N ASN A 40 1.71 -10.41 -18.22
CA ASN A 40 0.89 -11.39 -17.55
C ASN A 40 1.51 -11.79 -16.21
N LYS A 41 0.67 -11.89 -15.17
CA LYS A 41 1.11 -12.28 -13.83
C LYS A 41 0.10 -13.23 -13.21
N SER A 42 0.60 -14.32 -12.64
CA SER A 42 -0.24 -15.29 -11.93
C SER A 42 -0.38 -14.88 -10.47
N VAL A 43 -1.61 -14.91 -9.97
CA VAL A 43 -1.93 -14.71 -8.55
C VAL A 43 -2.55 -15.99 -8.01
N ASN A 44 -2.05 -16.45 -6.86
CA ASN A 44 -2.62 -17.60 -6.18
C ASN A 44 -3.78 -17.15 -5.29
N ILE A 45 -4.91 -17.84 -5.39
CA ILE A 45 -6.08 -17.63 -4.54
C ILE A 45 -6.22 -18.87 -3.67
N ARG A 46 -6.07 -18.67 -2.37
CA ARG A 46 -6.15 -19.73 -1.38
C ARG A 46 -7.44 -19.63 -0.58
N LEU A 47 -8.15 -20.74 -0.46
CA LEU A 47 -9.28 -20.86 0.45
C LEU A 47 -8.76 -21.15 1.86
N LEU A 48 -9.18 -20.33 2.84
CA LEU A 48 -8.75 -20.47 4.24
C LEU A 48 -9.70 -21.34 5.07
N LYS A 49 -10.96 -21.49 4.64
CA LYS A 49 -11.97 -22.29 5.33
C LYS A 49 -11.87 -23.78 4.95
N SER A 50 -11.82 -24.65 5.96
CA SER A 50 -11.64 -26.10 5.80
C SER A 50 -12.92 -26.88 5.49
N ASP A 51 -14.08 -26.32 5.83
CA ASP A 51 -15.34 -27.06 5.86
C ASP A 51 -16.24 -26.63 4.70
N LEU A 52 -16.04 -27.28 3.55
CA LEU A 52 -16.85 -27.11 2.35
C LEU A 52 -17.96 -28.17 2.31
N THR A 53 -19.21 -27.77 2.54
CA THR A 53 -20.39 -28.64 2.38
C THR A 53 -20.90 -28.72 0.93
N SER A 54 -20.49 -27.78 0.08
CA SER A 54 -20.85 -27.72 -1.35
C SER A 54 -19.70 -27.09 -2.15
N PRO A 55 -19.58 -27.35 -3.46
CA PRO A 55 -18.60 -26.69 -4.30
C PRO A 55 -18.88 -25.18 -4.35
N ILE A 56 -17.83 -24.38 -4.28
CA ILE A 56 -17.93 -22.92 -4.16
C ILE A 56 -17.44 -22.29 -5.43
N SER A 57 -18.32 -21.53 -6.08
CA SER A 57 -17.98 -20.70 -7.24
C SER A 57 -17.66 -19.29 -6.76
N LEU A 58 -16.50 -18.78 -7.14
CA LEU A 58 -16.13 -17.39 -6.97
C LEU A 58 -16.29 -16.67 -8.30
N GLU A 59 -17.06 -15.59 -8.24
CA GLU A 59 -17.20 -14.62 -9.30
C GLU A 59 -16.39 -13.37 -8.95
N PHE A 60 -15.70 -12.80 -9.92
CA PHE A 60 -14.82 -11.65 -9.68
C PHE A 60 -15.52 -10.34 -10.01
N LEU A 61 -15.41 -9.39 -9.08
CA LEU A 61 -15.87 -8.02 -9.20
C LEU A 61 -14.68 -7.10 -9.46
N TYR A 62 -14.84 -6.21 -10.44
CA TYR A 62 -13.91 -5.16 -10.84
C TYR A 62 -14.39 -3.83 -10.25
N ASP A 63 -13.66 -3.28 -9.27
CA ASP A 63 -14.07 -2.08 -8.52
C ASP A 63 -15.51 -2.18 -7.98
N GLY A 64 -15.88 -3.36 -7.49
CA GLY A 64 -17.22 -3.67 -6.96
C GLY A 64 -18.31 -3.88 -8.02
N LYS A 65 -17.98 -3.93 -9.31
CA LYS A 65 -18.92 -4.22 -10.41
C LYS A 65 -18.56 -5.53 -11.11
N LEU A 66 -19.56 -6.27 -11.56
CA LEU A 66 -19.37 -7.51 -12.35
C LEU A 66 -18.73 -7.25 -13.71
N ASP A 67 -19.05 -6.10 -14.31
CA ASP A 67 -18.50 -5.72 -15.60
C ASP A 67 -17.15 -5.01 -15.45
N ASN A 68 -16.20 -5.43 -16.29
CA ASN A 68 -14.93 -4.75 -16.49
C ASN A 68 -15.11 -3.52 -17.39
N VAL A 69 -15.85 -2.52 -16.90
CA VAL A 69 -16.25 -1.32 -17.65
C VAL A 69 -15.07 -0.56 -18.24
N HIS A 70 -13.95 -0.50 -17.50
CA HIS A 70 -12.78 0.26 -17.91
C HIS A 70 -11.80 -0.53 -18.80
N GLY A 71 -11.88 -1.87 -18.74
CA GLY A 71 -11.00 -2.76 -19.51
C GLY A 71 -9.54 -2.67 -19.07
N TYR A 72 -9.28 -2.51 -17.78
CA TYR A 72 -7.91 -2.42 -17.24
C TYR A 72 -7.15 -3.74 -17.41
N ILE A 73 -7.81 -4.86 -17.13
CA ILE A 73 -7.29 -6.22 -17.32
C ILE A 73 -8.14 -7.04 -18.29
N ASN A 74 -7.65 -8.20 -18.71
CA ASN A 74 -8.52 -9.22 -19.30
C ASN A 74 -9.50 -9.76 -18.26
N SER A 75 -10.73 -10.07 -18.67
CA SER A 75 -11.71 -10.71 -17.79
C SER A 75 -11.16 -12.03 -17.25
N VAL A 76 -11.14 -12.14 -15.93
CA VAL A 76 -10.70 -13.34 -15.20
C VAL A 76 -11.86 -14.34 -15.18
N PRO A 77 -11.63 -15.63 -15.50
CA PRO A 77 -12.67 -16.64 -15.46
C PRO A 77 -13.12 -16.93 -14.02
N ASN A 78 -14.39 -17.32 -13.86
CA ASN A 78 -14.92 -17.77 -12.58
C ASN A 78 -14.21 -19.04 -12.13
N ILE A 79 -13.89 -19.12 -10.84
CA ILE A 79 -13.17 -20.25 -10.27
C ILE A 79 -14.06 -21.06 -9.34
N THR A 80 -13.89 -22.38 -9.33
CA THR A 80 -14.69 -23.28 -8.52
C THR A 80 -13.80 -24.11 -7.62
N PHE A 81 -13.99 -24.00 -6.31
CA PHE A 81 -13.30 -24.81 -5.31
C PHE A 81 -14.10 -26.08 -5.01
N THR A 82 -13.46 -27.24 -5.17
CA THR A 82 -13.97 -28.57 -4.84
C THR A 82 -13.29 -29.11 -3.59
N ASN A 83 -13.94 -30.06 -2.90
CA ASN A 83 -13.44 -30.63 -1.65
C ASN A 83 -12.60 -31.91 -1.86
N GLU A 84 -12.06 -32.13 -3.06
CA GLU A 84 -11.51 -33.43 -3.43
C GLU A 84 -10.02 -33.56 -3.08
N THR A 85 -9.24 -32.47 -3.11
CA THR A 85 -7.82 -32.49 -2.72
C THR A 85 -7.37 -31.24 -1.94
N ILE A 86 -6.20 -31.32 -1.27
CA ILE A 86 -5.55 -30.15 -0.66
C ILE A 86 -5.09 -29.15 -1.73
N ASP A 87 -4.76 -29.61 -2.93
CA ASP A 87 -4.33 -28.79 -4.07
C ASP A 87 -5.51 -27.98 -4.64
N ASP A 88 -6.73 -28.53 -4.59
CA ASP A 88 -7.97 -27.84 -4.98
C ASP A 88 -8.24 -26.57 -4.15
N ARG A 89 -7.59 -26.42 -2.98
CA ARG A 89 -7.74 -25.24 -2.10
C ARG A 89 -6.93 -24.03 -2.57
N SER A 90 -6.08 -24.19 -3.58
CA SER A 90 -5.32 -23.11 -4.20
C SER A 90 -5.53 -23.11 -5.70
N GLN A 91 -5.93 -21.98 -6.26
CA GLN A 91 -6.07 -21.82 -7.70
C GLN A 91 -5.34 -20.58 -8.19
N PHE A 92 -4.67 -20.72 -9.33
CA PHE A 92 -3.94 -19.64 -9.96
C PHE A 92 -4.81 -18.94 -10.99
N ILE A 93 -4.96 -17.62 -10.83
CA ILE A 93 -5.56 -16.76 -11.85
C ILE A 93 -4.45 -16.02 -12.59
N THR A 94 -4.57 -15.93 -13.92
CA THR A 94 -3.63 -15.13 -14.72
C THR A 94 -4.25 -13.78 -15.01
N VAL A 95 -3.64 -12.73 -14.48
CA VAL A 95 -4.02 -11.34 -14.70
C VAL A 95 -3.16 -10.79 -15.84
N THR A 96 -3.78 -10.19 -16.84
CA THR A 96 -3.06 -9.54 -17.96
C THR A 96 -3.48 -8.08 -18.08
N GLY A 97 -2.51 -7.16 -18.03
CA GLY A 97 -2.77 -5.72 -18.10
C GLY A 97 -3.03 -5.26 -19.53
N ARG A 98 -4.10 -4.51 -19.75
CA ARG A 98 -4.50 -3.93 -21.04
C ARG A 98 -4.35 -2.42 -21.10
N ARG A 99 -4.69 -1.74 -20.00
CA ARG A 99 -4.63 -0.28 -19.88
C ARG A 99 -4.01 0.11 -18.55
N GLN A 100 -3.23 1.18 -18.55
CA GLN A 100 -2.72 1.76 -17.32
C GLN A 100 -3.87 2.19 -16.40
N GLY A 101 -3.69 2.00 -15.09
CA GLY A 101 -4.73 2.31 -14.11
C GLY A 101 -4.56 1.52 -12.83
N HIS A 102 -5.49 1.75 -11.91
CA HIS A 102 -5.63 1.01 -10.67
C HIS A 102 -6.95 0.23 -10.73
N LEU A 103 -6.95 -0.99 -10.20
CA LEU A 103 -8.12 -1.86 -10.15
C LEU A 103 -8.11 -2.64 -8.84
N VAL A 104 -9.25 -2.65 -8.15
CA VAL A 104 -9.49 -3.52 -7.01
C VAL A 104 -10.31 -4.72 -7.49
N LEU A 105 -9.70 -5.90 -7.43
CA LEU A 105 -10.37 -7.15 -7.76
C LEU A 105 -10.86 -7.80 -6.46
N THR A 106 -12.17 -7.98 -6.36
CA THR A 106 -12.82 -8.63 -5.22
C THR A 106 -13.50 -9.91 -5.69
N ALA A 107 -13.68 -10.89 -4.82
CA ALA A 107 -14.49 -12.07 -5.13
C ALA A 107 -15.84 -12.02 -4.42
N GLN A 108 -16.87 -12.52 -5.08
CA GLN A 108 -18.20 -12.75 -4.53
C GLN A 108 -18.57 -14.23 -4.69
N SER A 109 -19.33 -14.74 -3.74
CA SER A 109 -19.89 -16.09 -3.78
C SER A 109 -21.30 -16.09 -3.21
N SER A 110 -22.16 -16.99 -3.69
CA SER A 110 -23.50 -17.18 -3.12
C SER A 110 -23.48 -18.07 -1.86
N GLN A 111 -22.41 -18.85 -1.69
CA GLN A 111 -22.27 -19.83 -0.60
C GLN A 111 -21.49 -19.28 0.61
N ILE A 112 -20.67 -18.24 0.42
CA ILE A 112 -19.80 -17.67 1.45
C ILE A 112 -19.90 -16.15 1.43
N ASN A 113 -19.99 -15.57 2.63
CA ASN A 113 -19.82 -14.14 2.80
C ASN A 113 -18.34 -13.77 2.69
N ILE A 114 -17.96 -13.14 1.58
CA ILE A 114 -16.60 -12.64 1.34
C ILE A 114 -16.62 -11.14 1.61
N SER A 115 -15.82 -10.70 2.58
CA SER A 115 -15.72 -9.28 2.91
C SER A 115 -14.82 -8.58 1.91
N SER A 116 -15.39 -7.69 1.10
CA SER A 116 -14.64 -6.84 0.16
C SER A 116 -13.62 -5.91 0.83
N LEU A 117 -13.70 -5.76 2.16
CA LEU A 117 -12.79 -4.95 2.96
C LEU A 117 -11.51 -5.68 3.36
N VAL A 118 -11.50 -7.02 3.34
CA VAL A 118 -10.35 -7.83 3.79
C VAL A 118 -9.79 -8.67 2.65
N ASP A 119 -10.69 -9.17 1.80
CA ASP A 119 -10.40 -10.17 0.78
C ASP A 119 -10.45 -9.52 -0.61
N PHE A 120 -9.39 -8.78 -0.95
CA PHE A 120 -9.23 -8.13 -2.25
C PHE A 120 -7.80 -8.27 -2.78
N LEU A 121 -7.67 -8.13 -4.09
CA LEU A 121 -6.42 -8.06 -4.82
C LEU A 121 -6.29 -6.68 -5.46
N LEU A 122 -5.28 -5.92 -5.04
CA LEU A 122 -4.95 -4.64 -5.68
C LEU A 122 -4.11 -4.88 -6.93
N ILE A 123 -4.51 -4.28 -8.04
CA ILE A 123 -3.83 -4.41 -9.33
C ILE A 123 -3.45 -3.01 -9.81
N ASP A 124 -2.16 -2.72 -9.78
CA ASP A 124 -1.58 -1.50 -10.34
C ASP A 124 -0.98 -1.77 -11.71
N ILE A 125 -1.52 -1.12 -12.74
CA ILE A 125 -1.09 -1.30 -14.12
C ILE A 125 -0.30 -0.08 -14.55
N ALA A 126 1.01 -0.24 -14.64
CA ALA A 126 1.89 0.80 -15.14
C ALA A 126 1.90 0.82 -16.67
N ARG A 127 2.14 2.02 -17.23
CA ARG A 127 2.33 2.17 -18.67
C ARG A 127 3.65 1.55 -19.13
N SER A 128 4.72 1.77 -18.36
CA SER A 128 6.07 1.36 -18.72
C SER A 128 6.96 1.20 -17.49
N HIS A 129 7.80 0.17 -17.52
CA HIS A 129 8.81 -0.07 -16.50
C HIS A 129 9.88 1.04 -16.48
N VAL A 130 10.26 1.55 -17.66
CA VAL A 130 11.30 2.59 -17.80
C VAL A 130 10.87 3.88 -17.12
N LEU A 131 9.60 4.27 -17.26
CA LEU A 131 9.08 5.47 -16.63
C LEU A 131 9.09 5.35 -15.10
N ASN A 132 8.72 4.18 -14.57
CA ASN A 132 8.75 3.95 -13.12
C ASN A 132 10.18 4.04 -12.56
N ILE A 133 11.15 3.39 -13.22
CA ILE A 133 12.57 3.50 -12.84
C ILE A 133 13.04 4.96 -12.89
N PHE A 134 12.70 5.70 -13.94
CA PHE A 134 13.08 7.10 -14.08
C PHE A 134 12.54 7.97 -12.94
N ILE A 135 11.26 7.79 -12.57
CA ILE A 135 10.63 8.49 -11.44
C ILE A 135 11.38 8.20 -10.13
N GLN A 136 11.74 6.94 -9.89
CA GLN A 136 12.50 6.56 -8.69
C GLN A 136 13.89 7.21 -8.66
N ILE A 137 14.63 7.19 -9.79
CA ILE A 137 15.95 7.81 -9.89
C ILE A 137 15.87 9.32 -9.58
N VAL A 138 14.93 10.02 -10.21
CA VAL A 138 14.73 11.46 -9.97
C VAL A 138 14.35 11.72 -8.51
N GLY A 139 13.50 10.88 -7.92
CA GLY A 139 13.13 10.95 -6.51
C GLY A 139 14.35 10.84 -5.58
N TRP A 140 15.23 9.87 -5.81
CA TRP A 140 16.46 9.70 -5.03
C TRP A 140 17.44 10.87 -5.18
N ILE A 141 17.59 11.41 -6.39
CA ILE A 141 18.44 12.60 -6.62
C ILE A 141 17.87 13.81 -5.87
N TYR A 142 16.56 14.04 -5.96
CA TYR A 142 15.89 15.12 -5.24
C TYR A 142 16.09 14.99 -3.73
N PHE A 143 15.90 13.78 -3.19
CA PHE A 143 16.11 13.47 -1.79
C PHE A 143 17.55 13.78 -1.31
N LEU A 144 18.56 13.35 -2.08
CA LEU A 144 19.97 13.59 -1.76
C LEU A 144 20.32 15.09 -1.84
N ALA A 145 19.90 15.76 -2.91
CA ALA A 145 20.15 17.19 -3.10
C ALA A 145 19.53 18.02 -1.95
N TRP A 146 18.31 17.66 -1.55
CA TRP A 146 17.63 18.29 -0.44
C TRP A 146 18.37 18.04 0.89
N SER A 147 18.79 16.80 1.17
CA SER A 147 19.56 16.46 2.39
C SER A 147 20.88 17.23 2.48
N VAL A 148 21.65 17.29 1.39
CA VAL A 148 22.93 18.01 1.34
C VAL A 148 22.75 19.51 1.57
N SER A 149 21.61 20.10 1.17
CA SER A 149 21.37 21.54 1.30
C SER A 149 21.36 22.06 2.74
N PHE A 150 21.15 21.20 3.75
CA PHE A 150 21.18 21.60 5.16
C PHE A 150 22.58 21.63 5.79
N TYR A 151 23.54 20.91 5.23
CA TYR A 151 24.88 20.77 5.81
C TYR A 151 25.70 22.08 5.85
N PRO A 152 25.70 22.93 4.81
CA PRO A 152 26.49 24.16 4.82
C PRO A 152 26.16 25.07 6.01
N GLN A 153 24.87 25.20 6.35
CA GLN A 153 24.41 26.03 7.46
C GLN A 153 24.86 25.46 8.82
N ILE A 154 24.78 24.14 8.98
CA ILE A 154 25.23 23.43 10.20
C ILE A 154 26.74 23.59 10.38
N ILE A 155 27.52 23.38 9.33
CA ILE A 155 28.99 23.47 9.36
C ILE A 155 29.44 24.90 9.69
N LEU A 156 28.82 25.92 9.09
CA LEU A 156 29.15 27.32 9.36
C LEU A 156 28.84 27.71 10.81
N ASN A 157 27.67 27.30 11.34
CA ASN A 157 27.28 27.57 12.72
C ASN A 157 28.23 26.85 13.70
N PHE A 158 28.63 25.62 13.41
CA PHE A 158 29.57 24.86 14.23
C PHE A 158 30.97 25.49 14.24
N ARG A 159 31.49 25.92 13.08
CA ARG A 159 32.79 26.61 12.97
C ARG A 159 32.79 27.97 13.67
N ARG A 160 31.68 28.72 13.59
CA ARG A 160 31.55 30.04 14.23
C ARG A 160 31.20 29.96 15.73
N ARG A 161 30.86 28.77 16.24
CA ARG A 161 30.29 28.55 17.59
C ARG A 161 29.14 29.51 17.92
N SER A 162 28.40 29.93 16.89
CA SER A 162 27.37 30.95 16.99
C SER A 162 26.24 30.62 16.04
N VAL A 163 25.02 30.75 16.56
CA VAL A 163 23.75 30.56 15.85
C VAL A 163 23.08 31.91 15.55
N ILE A 164 23.81 33.02 15.71
CA ILE A 164 23.31 34.36 15.44
C ILE A 164 23.05 34.49 13.93
N GLY A 165 21.78 34.52 13.55
CA GLY A 165 21.30 34.50 12.15
C GLY A 165 20.49 33.24 11.78
N LEU A 166 20.43 32.23 12.63
CA LEU A 166 19.54 31.08 12.48
C LEU A 166 18.18 31.40 13.11
N ASN A 167 17.10 31.27 12.33
CA ASN A 167 15.74 31.35 12.87
C ASN A 167 15.32 29.97 13.41
N PHE A 168 15.20 29.86 14.73
CA PHE A 168 14.78 28.62 15.40
C PHE A 168 13.34 28.22 15.10
N ASP A 169 12.44 29.18 14.86
CA ASP A 169 11.06 28.89 14.48
C ASP A 169 11.01 28.27 13.09
N PHE A 170 11.79 28.80 12.15
CA PHE A 170 11.93 28.22 10.82
C PHE A 170 12.49 26.79 10.88
N LEU A 171 13.54 26.55 11.67
CA LEU A 171 14.10 25.21 11.85
C LEU A 171 13.09 24.25 12.46
N SER A 172 12.40 24.68 13.53
CA SER A 172 11.42 23.85 14.24
C SER A 172 10.23 23.52 13.33
N LEU A 173 9.74 24.48 12.55
CA LEU A 173 8.67 24.27 11.57
C LEU A 173 9.07 23.29 10.45
N ASN A 174 10.31 23.37 9.96
CA ASN A 174 10.80 22.40 8.96
C ASN A 174 10.86 21.00 9.57
N ILE A 175 11.47 20.83 10.76
CA ILE A 175 11.55 19.51 11.43
C ILE A 175 10.15 18.92 11.64
N LEU A 176 9.19 19.73 12.11
CA LEU A 176 7.81 19.31 12.28
C LEU A 176 7.18 18.90 10.94
N GLY A 177 7.34 19.71 9.89
CA GLY A 177 6.83 19.41 8.56
C GLY A 177 7.35 18.10 7.99
N HIS A 178 8.67 17.86 8.09
CA HIS A 178 9.29 16.61 7.61
C HIS A 178 8.89 15.41 8.46
N THR A 179 8.77 15.58 9.78
CA THR A 179 8.32 14.51 10.67
C THR A 179 6.87 14.12 10.36
N SER A 180 5.99 15.10 10.18
CA SER A 180 4.59 14.86 9.80
C SER A 180 4.48 14.19 8.43
N TYR A 181 5.31 14.61 7.45
CA TYR A 181 5.36 13.96 6.15
C TYR A 181 5.85 12.52 6.23
N ALA A 182 6.90 12.24 7.00
CA ALA A 182 7.40 10.89 7.21
C ALA A 182 6.34 9.99 7.88
N VAL A 183 5.69 10.47 8.94
CA VAL A 183 4.61 9.74 9.62
C VAL A 183 3.44 9.45 8.67
N PHE A 184 3.04 10.43 7.85
CA PHE A 184 1.98 10.24 6.86
C PHE A 184 2.33 9.13 5.85
N ASN A 185 3.54 9.15 5.27
CA ASN A 185 3.97 8.13 4.32
C ASN A 185 4.10 6.75 4.98
N ILE A 186 4.60 6.66 6.21
CA ILE A 186 4.70 5.41 6.97
C ILE A 186 3.31 4.82 7.20
N VAL A 187 2.38 5.60 7.75
CA VAL A 187 1.05 5.12 8.11
C VAL A 187 0.27 4.70 6.85
N LEU A 188 0.34 5.50 5.79
CA LEU A 188 -0.35 5.19 4.53
C LEU A 188 0.27 3.98 3.81
N TYR A 189 1.58 3.75 3.93
CA TYR A 189 2.24 2.56 3.37
C TYR A 189 2.01 1.28 4.20
N THR A 190 2.07 1.38 5.52
CA THR A 190 2.04 0.20 6.41
C THR A 190 0.62 -0.27 6.75
N SER A 191 -0.37 0.63 6.73
CA SER A 191 -1.73 0.29 7.13
C SER A 191 -2.63 0.02 5.93
N SER A 192 -2.90 -1.25 5.65
CA SER A 192 -3.84 -1.68 4.62
C SER A 192 -5.24 -1.05 4.81
N LYS A 193 -5.66 -0.80 6.05
CA LYS A 193 -6.94 -0.15 6.37
C LYS A 193 -6.99 1.32 5.94
N VAL A 194 -5.88 2.04 6.06
CA VAL A 194 -5.80 3.46 5.64
C VAL A 194 -5.78 3.54 4.11
N GLN A 195 -5.09 2.61 3.44
CA GLN A 195 -5.14 2.49 1.98
C GLN A 195 -6.58 2.24 1.52
N GLN A 196 -7.31 1.32 2.16
CA GLN A 196 -8.71 1.07 1.87
C GLN A 196 -9.59 2.31 2.02
N GLN A 197 -9.44 3.06 3.12
CA GLN A 197 -10.20 4.30 3.33
C GLN A 197 -9.85 5.36 2.26
N TYR A 198 -8.58 5.47 1.87
CA TYR A 198 -8.14 6.36 0.81
C TYR A 198 -8.77 5.99 -0.53
N PHE A 199 -8.75 4.71 -0.91
CA PHE A 199 -9.37 4.23 -2.16
C PHE A 199 -10.89 4.29 -2.14
N ALA A 200 -11.52 4.09 -0.98
CA ALA A 200 -12.97 4.25 -0.84
C ALA A 200 -13.41 5.70 -1.11
N GLN A 201 -12.58 6.69 -0.76
CA GLN A 201 -12.82 8.11 -1.02
C GLN A 201 -12.29 8.57 -2.38
N HIS A 202 -11.26 7.91 -2.89
CA HIS A 202 -10.62 8.20 -4.18
C HIS A 202 -10.49 6.93 -5.02
N PRO A 203 -11.59 6.47 -5.67
CA PRO A 203 -11.59 5.24 -6.45
C PRO A 203 -10.61 5.23 -7.63
N HIS A 204 -10.19 6.41 -8.08
CA HIS A 204 -9.21 6.60 -9.16
C HIS A 204 -7.90 7.23 -8.68
N GLY A 205 -7.71 7.36 -7.36
CA GLY A 205 -6.47 7.84 -6.78
C GLY A 205 -5.39 6.78 -6.90
N VAL A 206 -4.16 7.19 -7.19
CA VAL A 206 -2.99 6.32 -6.96
C VAL A 206 -2.56 6.49 -5.52
N LEU A 207 -2.08 5.44 -4.86
CA LEU A 207 -1.39 5.62 -3.58
C LEU A 207 -0.24 6.61 -3.81
N PRO A 208 -0.25 7.78 -3.16
CA PRO A 208 0.75 8.81 -3.42
C PRO A 208 2.13 8.44 -2.83
N VAL A 209 2.22 7.30 -2.15
CA VAL A 209 3.42 6.81 -1.46
C VAL A 209 4.06 5.71 -2.30
N LEU A 210 5.31 5.92 -2.69
CA LEU A 210 6.09 5.00 -3.50
C LEU A 210 7.10 4.26 -2.59
N LEU A 211 7.63 3.10 -3.04
CA LEU A 211 8.56 2.28 -2.24
C LEU A 211 9.87 3.04 -1.87
N ASN A 212 10.25 4.04 -2.66
CA ASN A 212 11.36 4.96 -2.35
C ASN A 212 11.08 5.79 -1.07
N ASP A 213 9.83 6.16 -0.79
CA ASP A 213 9.46 6.89 0.43
C ASP A 213 9.58 6.02 1.69
N VAL A 214 9.48 4.69 1.53
CA VAL A 214 9.61 3.69 2.61
C VAL A 214 11.06 3.26 2.80
N SER A 215 11.84 3.23 1.72
CA SER A 215 13.28 2.93 1.77
C SER A 215 14.05 3.94 2.64
N PHE A 216 13.54 5.18 2.74
CA PHE A 216 14.00 6.23 3.66
C PHE A 216 14.01 5.79 5.15
N ILE A 217 13.23 4.76 5.51
CA ILE A 217 13.09 4.26 6.89
C ILE A 217 14.20 3.26 7.26
N TYR A 218 14.69 2.48 6.30
CA TYR A 218 15.76 1.51 6.57
C TYR A 218 17.11 2.18 6.79
N GLU A 219 17.37 3.32 6.15
CA GLU A 219 18.62 4.08 6.31
C GLU A 219 18.67 4.86 7.64
N LEU A 220 17.52 5.28 8.17
CA LEU A 220 17.43 5.98 9.46
C LEU A 220 17.66 5.06 10.68
N ASN A 221 17.47 3.74 10.52
CA ASN A 221 17.65 2.75 11.60
C ASN A 221 19.05 2.11 11.65
N PHE A 222 19.93 2.39 10.69
CA PHE A 222 21.29 1.82 10.65
C PHE A 222 22.39 2.76 11.18
N PHE A 223 22.04 4.00 11.57
CA PHE A 223 22.97 5.01 12.09
C PHE A 223 22.62 5.51 13.51
N GLN A 224 22.07 4.64 14.36
CA GLN A 224 22.14 4.75 15.81
C GLN A 224 22.78 3.49 16.39
#